data_AF-A0A2D6JGC1-F1
#
_entry.id   AF-A0A2D6JGC1-F1
#
_cell.length_a   1.000
_cell.length_b   1.000
_cell.length_c   1.000
_cell.angle_alpha   90.00
_cell.angle_beta   90.00
_cell.angle_gamma   90.00
#
_symmetry.space_group_name_H-M   'P 1'
#
loop_
_entity.id
_entity.type
_entity.pdbx_description
1 polymer ?
#
loop_
_entity_poly.entity_id
_entity_poly.type
_entity_poly.pdbx_seq_one_letter_code
_entity_poly.pdbx_strand_id
1 'polypeptide(L)'
;MMNLDWIPKSDQLRSPYSKWVFDQAKKRSLFFSHFESRYSLPVPEVWGGSSEEAIKSFDGYSVLEDKFSDFRTDCLVASFHPGHHPKWSAHELLHNLLGFFYHKQATDLEVLLGARISEGLPVALYYFLDEAWAVKCEKHQGSTSFLSEHCQDCLSLQDNEAESADSYLLNSAREFFEREKRSIENSLKNKTSGELIFHGINLASDAHLYLQSHRDRLRDPFIDNVFKKFFSKNPVYHNISEFLGQSEVLFNALTENEDLPPVDMDSLEYLKQDLAMRLLQMARLCGEGELSDKLFAGFSILENQDSKSMIDSFVSFYEKLYEEYELIAPKKFFALGYDFHPTYGHDIDAIESNLSVCFQESLAKLAKQERENLVFAFTRSKNFWQRSSLAKRFCQFLESIEHQELSSFQKEGFFCTEKSNFHQIQYTENKFQTAASFHPYLECIDLSEKDLSDLNLETGGISGEVVYLKIPGRSSYHFFPLAKSEFLALKKYLKTGQVEGLAPSVIDELERSNFIIGVRSAGNLS
;
A
#
# COMPACT_ATOMS: atom_id res chain seq x y z
N MET A 1 -11.08 2.52 18.23
CA MET A 1 -9.77 2.98 17.72
C MET A 1 -8.66 2.46 18.61
N MET A 2 -8.00 1.38 18.22
CA MET A 2 -6.58 1.09 18.53
C MET A 2 -6.20 -0.19 17.78
N ASN A 3 -5.72 -0.01 16.55
CA ASN A 3 -5.40 -1.11 15.65
C ASN A 3 -3.96 -1.65 15.81
N LEU A 4 -3.10 -0.98 16.58
CA LEU A 4 -1.71 -1.42 16.76
C LEU A 4 -1.59 -2.84 17.33
N ASP A 5 -2.51 -3.26 18.20
CA ASP A 5 -2.50 -4.60 18.78
C ASP A 5 -3.01 -5.70 17.82
N TRP A 6 -3.63 -5.32 16.70
CA TRP A 6 -4.08 -6.27 15.67
C TRP A 6 -3.03 -6.51 14.58
N ILE A 7 -2.04 -5.62 14.49
CA ILE A 7 -0.90 -5.78 13.60
C ILE A 7 -0.11 -7.04 14.00
N PRO A 8 0.33 -7.89 13.05
CA PRO A 8 1.00 -9.14 13.38
C PRO A 8 2.24 -8.95 14.25
N LYS A 9 2.51 -9.92 15.13
CA LYS A 9 3.71 -9.90 15.98
C LYS A 9 5.00 -9.91 15.16
N SER A 10 4.99 -10.54 13.98
CA SER A 10 6.08 -10.53 13.00
C SER A 10 6.50 -9.12 12.58
N ASP A 11 5.59 -8.15 12.62
CA ASP A 11 5.87 -6.75 12.34
C ASP A 11 6.35 -6.04 13.62
N GLN A 12 5.63 -6.26 14.73
CA GLN A 12 5.90 -5.58 16.01
C GLN A 12 7.24 -5.96 16.65
N LEU A 13 7.67 -7.22 16.49
CA LEU A 13 8.81 -7.80 17.19
C LEU A 13 9.93 -8.20 16.24
N ARG A 14 9.91 -7.72 14.99
CA ARG A 14 10.91 -8.07 13.98
C ARG A 14 12.34 -7.79 14.44
N SER A 15 12.53 -6.65 15.09
CA SER A 15 13.81 -6.22 15.64
C SER A 15 13.54 -5.39 16.92
N PRO A 16 14.56 -5.16 17.76
CA PRO A 16 14.45 -4.22 18.87
C PRO A 16 14.02 -2.82 18.42
N TYR A 17 14.41 -2.42 17.20
CA TYR A 17 14.07 -1.12 16.61
C TYR A 17 12.60 -1.04 16.18
N SER A 18 12.10 -2.07 15.49
CA SER A 18 10.67 -2.20 15.20
C SER A 18 9.84 -2.18 16.48
N LYS A 19 10.24 -2.96 17.49
CA LYS A 19 9.58 -2.97 18.80
C LYS A 19 9.55 -1.57 19.42
N TRP A 20 10.68 -0.87 19.42
CA TRP A 20 10.76 0.50 19.94
C TRP A 20 9.78 1.42 19.21
N VAL A 21 9.71 1.36 17.88
CA VAL A 21 8.78 2.19 17.08
C VAL A 21 7.33 1.93 17.49
N PHE A 22 6.92 0.67 17.63
CA PHE A 22 5.57 0.32 18.07
C PHE A 22 5.30 0.79 19.51
N ASP A 23 6.26 0.67 20.43
CA ASP A 23 6.10 1.14 21.81
C ASP A 23 5.94 2.67 21.85
N GLN A 24 6.73 3.43 21.07
CA GLN A 24 6.59 4.89 20.96
C GLN A 24 5.29 5.30 20.28
N ALA A 25 4.84 4.54 19.28
CA ALA A 25 3.58 4.76 18.58
C ALA A 25 2.38 4.56 19.52
N LYS A 26 2.39 3.50 20.34
CA LYS A 26 1.37 3.25 21.37
C LYS A 26 1.31 4.40 22.38
N LYS A 27 2.46 4.88 22.86
CA LYS A 27 2.55 6.04 23.77
C LYS A 27 1.95 7.33 23.18
N ARG A 28 1.89 7.44 21.86
CA ARG A 28 1.39 8.61 21.11
C ARG A 28 0.01 8.41 20.48
N SER A 29 -0.66 7.30 20.81
CA SER A 29 -1.98 6.96 20.25
C SER A 29 -1.99 6.94 18.70
N LEU A 30 -0.85 6.62 18.07
CA LEU A 30 -0.78 6.45 16.62
C LEU A 30 -1.56 5.20 16.19
N PHE A 31 -2.01 5.18 14.94
CA PHE A 31 -2.76 4.06 14.39
C PHE A 31 -2.56 3.95 12.88
N PHE A 32 -3.02 2.83 12.33
CA PHE A 32 -2.96 2.56 10.90
C PHE A 32 -4.31 2.76 10.21
N SER A 33 -4.25 3.17 8.95
CA SER A 33 -5.29 3.01 7.94
C SER A 33 -5.00 1.77 7.09
N HIS A 34 -5.99 0.90 6.93
CA HIS A 34 -5.92 -0.28 6.07
C HIS A 34 -6.12 0.11 4.60
N PHE A 35 -5.05 0.03 3.83
CA PHE A 35 -4.99 0.46 2.42
C PHE A 35 -6.14 -0.09 1.58
N GLU A 36 -6.36 -1.42 1.59
CA GLU A 36 -7.39 -2.06 0.74
C GLU A 36 -8.84 -1.61 1.02
N SER A 37 -9.10 -1.00 2.19
CA SER A 37 -10.44 -0.51 2.58
C SER A 37 -10.52 1.01 2.69
N ARG A 38 -9.41 1.71 2.40
CA ARG A 38 -9.40 3.16 2.27
C ARG A 38 -9.77 3.50 0.84
N TYR A 39 -10.79 4.34 0.66
CA TYR A 39 -11.08 4.89 -0.65
C TYR A 39 -10.12 6.04 -0.95
N SER A 40 -9.39 5.96 -2.06
CA SER A 40 -8.56 7.07 -2.55
C SER A 40 -9.45 8.08 -3.28
N LEU A 41 -9.57 9.29 -2.72
CA LEU A 41 -10.33 10.36 -3.34
C LEU A 41 -9.60 10.81 -4.62
N PRO A 42 -10.34 11.15 -5.69
CA PRO A 42 -9.73 11.71 -6.90
C PRO A 42 -8.86 12.93 -6.57
N VAL A 43 -7.75 13.09 -7.27
CA VAL A 43 -6.90 14.28 -7.12
C VAL A 43 -7.58 15.45 -7.86
N PRO A 44 -7.82 16.60 -7.22
CA PRO A 44 -8.32 17.80 -7.88
C PRO A 44 -7.41 18.24 -9.03
N GLU A 45 -7.97 18.64 -10.17
CA GLU A 45 -7.18 19.13 -11.31
C GLU A 45 -6.22 20.27 -10.95
N VAL A 46 -6.63 21.13 -10.01
CA VAL A 46 -5.84 22.26 -9.50
C VAL A 46 -4.58 21.84 -8.73
N TRP A 47 -4.49 20.58 -8.30
CA TRP A 47 -3.31 20.00 -7.65
C TRP A 47 -2.42 19.23 -8.63
N GLY A 48 -2.77 19.21 -9.92
CA GLY A 48 -2.11 18.41 -10.94
C GLY A 48 -2.70 17.00 -11.03
N GLY A 49 -2.65 16.43 -12.24
CA GLY A 49 -3.14 15.08 -12.50
C GLY A 49 -2.14 14.02 -12.04
N SER A 50 -2.66 13.01 -11.34
CA SER A 50 -2.03 11.69 -11.27
C SER A 50 -1.60 11.28 -12.69
N SER A 51 -0.40 10.75 -12.87
CA SER A 51 -0.04 10.12 -14.14
C SER A 51 -1.12 9.10 -14.48
N GLU A 52 -1.85 9.31 -15.58
CA GLU A 52 -2.90 8.42 -16.10
C GLU A 52 -2.42 6.96 -16.31
N GLU A 53 -1.12 6.71 -16.20
CA GLU A 53 -0.45 5.42 -16.35
C GLU A 53 -0.41 4.58 -15.07
N ALA A 54 -1.08 4.97 -13.97
CA ALA A 54 -1.23 4.12 -12.78
C ALA A 54 -2.17 2.93 -13.08
N ILE A 55 -1.60 1.92 -13.76
CA ILE A 55 -2.27 0.72 -14.24
C ILE A 55 -2.89 -0.04 -13.06
N LYS A 56 -4.21 -0.12 -13.05
CA LYS A 56 -5.01 -1.06 -12.26
C LYS A 56 -4.76 -2.49 -12.74
N SER A 57 -3.66 -3.12 -12.33
CA SER A 57 -3.55 -4.58 -12.38
C SER A 57 -3.76 -5.15 -10.99
N PHE A 58 -4.92 -5.76 -10.78
CA PHE A 58 -5.17 -6.65 -9.66
C PHE A 58 -4.52 -8.00 -9.99
N ASP A 59 -3.52 -8.41 -9.21
CA ASP A 59 -2.81 -9.69 -9.43
C ASP A 59 -3.41 -10.86 -8.64
N GLY A 60 -4.52 -10.64 -7.94
CA GLY A 60 -5.14 -11.63 -7.06
C GLY A 60 -4.51 -11.71 -5.66
N TYR A 61 -3.44 -10.94 -5.38
CA TYR A 61 -2.72 -10.94 -4.12
C TYR A 61 -2.74 -9.57 -3.41
N SER A 62 -2.78 -8.46 -4.16
CA SER A 62 -2.86 -7.09 -3.62
C SER A 62 -3.47 -6.10 -4.60
N VAL A 63 -4.12 -5.04 -4.09
CA VAL A 63 -4.42 -3.84 -4.89
C VAL A 63 -3.09 -3.08 -5.03
N LEU A 64 -2.63 -2.81 -6.26
CA LEU A 64 -1.41 -2.02 -6.44
C LEU A 64 -1.60 -0.60 -5.90
N GLU A 65 -0.71 -0.18 -5.01
CA GLU A 65 -0.61 1.19 -4.50
C GLU A 65 0.12 2.06 -5.52
N ASP A 66 -0.46 3.21 -5.88
CA ASP A 66 0.30 4.24 -6.55
C ASP A 66 1.16 4.95 -5.51
N LYS A 67 2.37 4.40 -5.32
CA LYS A 67 3.31 4.79 -4.27
C LYS A 67 3.43 6.31 -4.11
N PHE A 68 3.32 7.12 -5.17
CA PHE A 68 3.56 8.56 -5.07
C PHE A 68 2.31 9.43 -5.19
N SER A 69 1.15 8.91 -5.63
CA SER A 69 -0.11 9.66 -5.54
C SER A 69 -0.88 9.36 -4.24
N ASP A 70 -0.71 8.17 -3.68
CA ASP A 70 -1.36 7.76 -2.42
C ASP A 70 -0.52 8.08 -1.17
N PHE A 71 0.82 8.07 -1.29
CA PHE A 71 1.71 8.46 -0.19
C PHE A 71 1.62 9.96 0.08
N ARG A 72 1.31 10.31 1.32
CA ARG A 72 1.06 11.68 1.76
C ARG A 72 1.79 11.91 3.07
N THR A 73 2.96 12.53 3.03
CA THR A 73 3.69 12.88 4.28
C THR A 73 2.90 13.88 5.13
N ASP A 74 1.96 14.61 4.53
CA ASP A 74 1.01 15.49 5.22
C ASP A 74 -0.22 14.75 5.80
N CYS A 75 -0.30 13.43 5.65
CA CYS A 75 -1.25 12.57 6.33
C CYS A 75 -0.53 11.82 7.46
N LEU A 76 -0.76 12.23 8.71
CA LEU A 76 -0.12 11.64 9.88
C LEU A 76 -0.85 10.38 10.39
N VAL A 77 -1.35 9.56 9.47
CA VAL A 77 -1.95 8.25 9.72
C VAL A 77 -1.17 7.21 8.92
N ALA A 78 -0.56 6.25 9.61
CA ALA A 78 0.31 5.27 8.99
C ALA A 78 -0.48 4.34 8.05
N SER A 79 0.09 3.96 6.90
CA SER A 79 -0.57 3.01 6.00
C SER A 79 -0.26 1.56 6.40
N PHE A 80 -1.27 0.70 6.40
CA PHE A 80 -1.10 -0.74 6.48
C PHE A 80 -1.59 -1.38 5.20
N HIS A 81 -0.68 -2.00 4.46
CA HIS A 81 -1.01 -2.80 3.29
C HIS A 81 -0.66 -4.26 3.52
N PRO A 82 -1.62 -5.20 3.52
CA PRO A 82 -1.36 -6.62 3.81
C PRO A 82 -0.34 -7.32 2.90
N GLY A 83 -0.15 -6.85 1.67
CA GLY A 83 0.81 -7.37 0.70
C GLY A 83 2.25 -6.91 0.93
N HIS A 84 2.46 -5.86 1.74
CA HIS A 84 3.82 -5.38 2.04
C HIS A 84 4.54 -6.30 3.02
N HIS A 85 5.87 -6.22 2.97
CA HIS A 85 6.75 -6.93 3.90
C HIS A 85 6.48 -6.49 5.36
N PRO A 86 6.62 -7.37 6.37
CA PRO A 86 6.45 -7.03 7.80
C PRO A 86 7.20 -5.79 8.32
N LYS A 87 8.24 -5.36 7.61
CA LYS A 87 9.02 -4.14 7.91
C LYS A 87 8.24 -2.85 7.67
N TRP A 88 7.22 -2.94 6.81
CA TRP A 88 6.45 -1.78 6.36
C TRP A 88 5.71 -1.09 7.51
N SER A 89 5.15 -1.84 8.46
CA SER A 89 4.39 -1.23 9.56
C SER A 89 5.25 -0.29 10.41
N ALA A 90 6.45 -0.74 10.80
CA ALA A 90 7.35 0.09 11.59
C ALA A 90 7.92 1.25 10.75
N HIS A 91 8.20 1.04 9.47
CA HIS A 91 8.58 2.09 8.53
C HIS A 91 7.53 3.22 8.48
N GLU A 92 6.25 2.87 8.31
CA GLU A 92 5.15 3.84 8.24
C GLU A 92 4.91 4.56 9.58
N LEU A 93 4.97 3.86 10.71
CA LEU A 93 4.86 4.52 12.01
C LEU A 93 6.01 5.49 12.28
N LEU A 94 7.20 5.22 11.72
CA LEU A 94 8.36 6.07 11.91
C LEU A 94 8.23 7.40 11.15
N HIS A 95 7.56 7.40 9.98
CA HIS A 95 7.13 8.65 9.32
C HIS A 95 6.27 9.51 10.26
N ASN A 96 5.29 8.90 10.93
CA ASN A 96 4.41 9.62 11.86
C ASN A 96 5.13 10.13 13.11
N LEU A 97 6.10 9.37 13.64
CA LEU A 97 6.93 9.78 14.77
C LEU A 97 7.86 10.95 14.42
N LEU A 98 8.37 10.97 13.18
CA LEU A 98 9.21 12.04 12.67
C LEU A 98 8.40 13.32 12.40
N GLY A 99 7.19 13.16 11.86
CA GLY A 99 6.35 14.26 11.42
C GLY A 99 6.67 14.73 10.01
N PHE A 100 6.32 15.98 9.72
CA PHE A 100 6.34 16.48 8.35
C PHE A 100 6.89 17.90 8.27
N PHE A 101 7.57 18.23 7.17
CA PHE A 101 8.02 19.58 6.88
C PHE A 101 7.03 20.33 5.98
N TYR A 102 6.58 21.50 6.42
CA TYR A 102 5.75 22.37 5.61
C TYR A 102 5.87 23.83 6.06
N HIS A 103 5.95 24.75 5.10
CA HIS A 103 5.50 26.12 5.27
C HIS A 103 5.01 26.67 3.93
N LYS A 104 4.10 27.65 3.97
CA LYS A 104 3.45 28.23 2.78
C LYS A 104 4.42 28.75 1.71
N GLN A 105 5.63 29.14 2.11
CA GLN A 105 6.64 29.74 1.24
C GLN A 105 7.79 28.79 0.92
N ALA A 106 7.63 27.49 1.19
CA ALA A 106 8.67 26.49 0.92
C ALA A 106 9.04 26.51 -0.56
N THR A 107 10.34 26.64 -0.80
CA THR A 107 10.92 26.48 -2.14
C THR A 107 10.83 25.02 -2.59
N ASP A 108 10.93 24.79 -3.90
CA ASP A 108 10.96 23.42 -4.44
C ASP A 108 12.12 22.59 -3.83
N LEU A 109 13.25 23.25 -3.56
CA LEU A 109 14.39 22.63 -2.88
C LEU A 109 14.03 22.22 -1.44
N GLU A 110 13.36 23.09 -0.67
CA GLU A 110 12.97 22.76 0.70
C GLU A 110 11.96 21.61 0.74
N VAL A 111 10.96 21.60 -0.14
CA VAL A 111 10.00 20.48 -0.24
C VAL A 111 10.72 19.17 -0.56
N LEU A 112 11.65 19.19 -1.51
CA LEU A 112 12.46 18.02 -1.87
C LEU A 112 13.32 17.54 -0.69
N LEU A 113 14.01 18.46 0.00
CA LEU A 113 14.84 18.10 1.14
C LEU A 113 13.99 17.61 2.32
N GLY A 114 12.81 18.18 2.54
CA GLY A 114 11.83 17.70 3.50
C GLY A 114 11.43 16.25 3.21
N ALA A 115 11.12 15.91 1.96
CA ALA A 115 10.80 14.53 1.56
C ALA A 115 11.99 13.56 1.76
N ARG A 116 13.23 14.01 1.51
CA ARG A 116 14.43 13.20 1.81
C ARG A 116 14.59 12.95 3.31
N ILE A 117 14.38 13.98 4.14
CA ILE A 117 14.47 13.86 5.60
C ILE A 117 13.40 12.89 6.11
N SER A 118 12.16 13.00 5.62
CA SER A 118 11.07 12.11 6.05
C SER A 118 11.37 10.65 5.74
N GLU A 119 12.02 10.36 4.62
CA GLU A 119 12.31 8.98 4.19
C GLU A 119 13.63 8.41 4.76
N GLY A 120 14.59 9.28 5.11
CA GLY A 120 15.93 8.87 5.53
C GLY A 120 15.94 7.87 6.69
N LEU A 121 15.23 8.18 7.77
CA LEU A 121 15.18 7.32 8.93
C LEU A 121 14.33 6.05 8.70
N PRO A 122 13.12 6.11 8.11
CA PRO A 122 12.35 4.92 7.72
C PRO A 122 13.11 3.96 6.79
N VAL A 123 13.91 4.46 5.86
CA VAL A 123 14.78 3.63 5.00
C VAL A 123 15.93 3.03 5.77
N ALA A 124 16.54 3.78 6.70
CA ALA A 124 17.58 3.25 7.58
C ALA A 124 17.06 2.08 8.42
N LEU A 125 15.83 2.21 8.94
CA LEU A 125 15.12 1.12 9.63
C LEU A 125 14.93 -0.08 8.70
N TYR A 126 14.33 0.13 7.54
CA TYR A 126 13.89 -0.93 6.63
C TYR A 126 15.04 -1.76 6.03
N TYR A 127 16.12 -1.11 5.58
CA TYR A 127 17.19 -1.79 4.84
C TYR A 127 18.37 -2.23 5.71
N PHE A 128 18.51 -1.67 6.91
CA PHE A 128 19.67 -1.95 7.76
C PHE A 128 19.28 -2.42 9.15
N LEU A 129 18.55 -1.61 9.93
CA LEU A 129 18.30 -1.91 11.35
C LEU A 129 17.43 -3.17 11.53
N ASP A 130 16.33 -3.30 10.77
CA ASP A 130 15.49 -4.49 10.81
C ASP A 130 16.19 -5.71 10.18
N GLU A 131 16.97 -5.49 9.12
CA GLU A 131 17.70 -6.56 8.45
C GLU A 131 18.86 -7.10 9.30
N ALA A 132 19.41 -6.28 10.21
CA ALA A 132 20.44 -6.71 11.14
C ALA A 132 19.95 -7.82 12.10
N TRP A 133 18.64 -7.90 12.34
CA TRP A 133 18.01 -8.90 13.21
C TRP A 133 17.19 -9.94 12.44
N ALA A 134 17.22 -9.92 11.11
CA ALA A 134 16.44 -10.85 10.30
C ALA A 134 17.10 -12.24 10.24
N VAL A 135 16.33 -13.29 10.53
CA VAL A 135 16.74 -14.66 10.24
C VAL A 135 16.60 -14.93 8.74
N LYS A 136 17.70 -15.30 8.09
CA LYS A 136 17.76 -15.53 6.63
C LYS A 136 17.89 -17.02 6.33
N CYS A 137 17.32 -17.46 5.21
CA CYS A 137 17.50 -18.82 4.73
C CYS A 137 18.96 -19.07 4.30
N GLU A 138 19.38 -20.32 4.17
CA GLU A 138 20.77 -20.71 3.85
C GLU A 138 21.34 -19.98 2.62
N LYS A 139 20.52 -19.73 1.60
CA LYS A 139 20.92 -19.00 0.38
C LYS A 139 21.26 -17.53 0.63
N HIS A 140 20.64 -16.91 1.63
CA HIS A 140 20.79 -15.50 1.96
C HIS A 140 21.59 -15.26 3.24
N GLN A 141 22.06 -16.31 3.91
CA GLN A 141 23.01 -16.18 5.02
C GLN A 141 24.31 -15.54 4.52
N GLY A 142 24.78 -14.51 5.22
CA GLY A 142 25.98 -13.75 4.84
C GLY A 142 25.84 -12.92 3.55
N SER A 143 24.68 -12.93 2.89
CA SER A 143 24.43 -12.08 1.73
C SER A 143 24.14 -10.65 2.16
N THR A 144 24.78 -9.70 1.49
CA THR A 144 24.45 -8.27 1.51
C THR A 144 23.32 -7.93 0.53
N SER A 145 22.60 -8.92 -0.02
CA SER A 145 21.41 -8.69 -0.84
C SER A 145 20.20 -8.28 0.01
N PHE A 146 20.35 -7.31 0.92
CA PHE A 146 19.22 -6.69 1.62
C PHE A 146 18.27 -5.93 0.66
N LEU A 147 18.68 -5.77 -0.61
CA LEU A 147 17.90 -5.22 -1.73
C LEU A 147 17.24 -6.31 -2.60
N SER A 148 17.49 -7.61 -2.37
CA SER A 148 16.90 -8.64 -3.23
C SER A 148 15.41 -8.83 -2.95
N GLU A 149 14.66 -9.08 -4.02
CA GLU A 149 13.22 -9.32 -4.01
C GLU A 149 12.79 -10.46 -3.08
N HIS A 150 11.51 -10.39 -2.65
CA HIS A 150 10.83 -11.26 -1.69
C HIS A 150 11.22 -12.76 -1.76
N CYS A 151 12.11 -13.19 -0.88
CA CYS A 151 12.40 -14.62 -0.72
C CYS A 151 11.37 -15.28 0.20
N GLN A 152 10.56 -16.19 -0.36
CA GLN A 152 9.56 -16.94 0.41
C GLN A 152 10.17 -17.77 1.55
N ASP A 153 11.36 -18.33 1.35
CA ASP A 153 12.06 -19.07 2.41
C ASP A 153 12.43 -18.13 3.57
N CYS A 154 12.93 -16.92 3.29
CA CYS A 154 13.21 -15.94 4.34
C CYS A 154 11.94 -15.45 5.03
N LEU A 155 10.85 -15.22 4.28
CA LEU A 155 9.55 -14.84 4.85
C LEU A 155 9.00 -15.93 5.78
N SER A 156 9.22 -17.22 5.47
CA SER A 156 8.81 -18.32 6.35
C SER A 156 9.56 -18.34 7.70
N LEU A 157 10.71 -17.67 7.78
CA LEU A 157 11.54 -17.56 8.99
C LEU A 157 11.31 -16.25 9.75
N GLN A 158 10.40 -15.38 9.30
CA GLN A 158 10.22 -14.03 9.86
C GLN A 158 9.79 -14.00 11.34
N ASP A 159 9.21 -15.09 11.84
CA ASP A 159 8.78 -15.24 13.23
C ASP A 159 9.89 -15.83 14.13
N ASN A 160 11.03 -16.22 13.54
CA ASN A 160 12.17 -16.73 14.30
C ASN A 160 13.00 -15.58 14.87
N GLU A 161 13.47 -15.74 16.10
CA GLU A 161 14.36 -14.78 16.75
C GLU A 161 15.82 -15.02 16.31
N ALA A 162 16.51 -13.94 15.93
CA ALA A 162 17.95 -14.00 15.66
C ALA A 162 18.75 -14.05 16.96
N GLU A 163 19.79 -14.89 17.01
CA GLU A 163 20.67 -15.01 18.18
C GLU A 163 21.54 -13.76 18.42
N SER A 164 21.91 -13.06 17.34
CA SER A 164 22.75 -11.87 17.40
C SER A 164 22.53 -10.98 16.18
N ALA A 165 22.74 -9.67 16.35
CA ALA A 165 22.66 -8.71 15.26
C ALA A 165 23.85 -8.78 14.31
N ASP A 166 23.59 -8.55 13.02
CA ASP A 166 24.63 -8.28 12.02
C ASP A 166 25.25 -6.90 12.24
N SER A 167 26.47 -6.88 12.79
CA SER A 167 27.20 -5.66 13.11
C SER A 167 27.55 -4.82 11.87
N TYR A 168 27.71 -5.43 10.70
CA TYR A 168 27.96 -4.70 9.46
C TYR A 168 26.72 -3.87 9.07
N LEU A 169 25.53 -4.44 9.20
CA LEU A 169 24.27 -3.73 8.92
C LEU A 169 24.00 -2.62 9.93
N LEU A 170 24.26 -2.84 11.22
CA LEU A 170 24.16 -1.77 12.22
C LEU A 170 25.09 -0.58 11.92
N ASN A 171 26.34 -0.86 11.55
CA ASN A 171 27.29 0.17 11.14
C ASN A 171 26.86 0.87 9.85
N SER A 172 26.33 0.11 8.88
CA SER A 172 25.82 0.65 7.61
C SER A 172 24.62 1.58 7.83
N ALA A 173 23.74 1.29 8.79
CA ALA A 173 22.61 2.15 9.14
C ALA A 173 23.07 3.54 9.61
N ARG A 174 24.06 3.57 10.52
CA ARG A 174 24.67 4.81 11.01
C ARG A 174 25.40 5.56 9.90
N GLU A 175 26.19 4.84 9.10
CA GLU A 175 26.91 5.46 7.99
C GLU A 175 25.97 6.06 6.94
N PHE A 176 24.90 5.35 6.59
CA PHE A 176 23.85 5.83 5.70
C PHE A 176 23.23 7.12 6.22
N PHE A 177 22.77 7.11 7.48
CA PHE A 177 22.12 8.25 8.10
C PHE A 177 23.05 9.49 8.14
N GLU A 178 24.29 9.33 8.59
CA GLU A 178 25.27 10.42 8.68
C GLU A 178 25.67 10.99 7.31
N ARG A 179 25.81 10.12 6.29
CA ARG A 179 26.11 10.57 4.93
C ARG A 179 24.92 11.30 4.32
N GLU A 180 23.69 10.83 4.56
CA GLU A 180 22.48 11.47 4.06
C GLU A 180 22.27 12.84 4.71
N LYS A 181 22.41 12.92 6.04
CA LYS A 181 22.40 14.19 6.78
C LYS A 181 23.42 15.18 6.19
N ARG A 182 24.67 14.76 6.02
CA ARG A 182 25.72 15.62 5.43
C ARG A 182 25.39 16.01 3.98
N SER A 183 24.79 15.12 3.21
CA SER A 183 24.31 15.44 1.86
C SER A 183 23.27 16.56 1.90
N ILE A 184 22.29 16.48 2.80
CA ILE A 184 21.24 17.49 2.96
C ILE A 184 21.82 18.83 3.42
N GLU A 185 22.74 18.83 4.38
CA GLU A 185 23.44 20.04 4.83
C GLU A 185 24.22 20.72 3.69
N ASN A 186 24.90 19.93 2.86
CA ASN A 186 25.58 20.43 1.67
C ASN A 186 24.60 20.99 0.63
N SER A 187 23.47 20.32 0.43
CA SER A 187 22.38 20.77 -0.46
C SER A 187 21.82 22.13 -0.02
N LEU A 188 21.58 22.30 1.28
CA LEU A 188 21.16 23.59 1.87
C LEU A 188 22.21 24.68 1.65
N LYS A 189 23.47 24.39 1.98
CA LYS A 189 24.57 25.35 1.87
C LYS A 189 24.81 25.79 0.43
N ASN A 190 24.77 24.86 -0.52
CA ASN A 190 25.09 25.11 -1.92
C ASN A 190 23.86 25.46 -2.77
N LYS A 191 22.64 25.38 -2.20
CA LYS A 191 21.36 25.58 -2.89
C LYS A 191 21.17 24.66 -4.09
N THR A 192 21.50 23.38 -3.91
CA THR A 192 21.37 22.32 -4.92
C THR A 192 20.57 21.16 -4.35
N SER A 193 19.84 20.40 -5.14
CA SER A 193 19.15 19.18 -4.66
C SER A 193 20.13 18.17 -4.05
N GLY A 194 21.29 18.00 -4.70
CA GLY A 194 22.31 17.01 -4.32
C GLY A 194 21.79 15.58 -4.43
N GLU A 195 22.68 14.61 -4.43
CA GLU A 195 22.32 13.20 -4.52
C GLU A 195 23.30 12.36 -3.70
N LEU A 196 22.77 11.41 -2.96
CA LEU A 196 23.53 10.35 -2.32
C LEU A 196 22.99 9.02 -2.82
N ILE A 197 23.88 8.22 -3.39
CA ILE A 197 23.61 6.81 -3.67
C ILE A 197 24.40 5.98 -2.66
N PHE A 198 23.70 5.23 -1.81
CA PHE A 198 24.32 4.39 -0.79
C PHE A 198 23.80 2.97 -0.91
N HIS A 199 24.69 2.04 -1.27
CA HIS A 199 24.31 0.65 -1.57
C HIS A 199 23.11 0.56 -2.54
N GLY A 200 23.08 1.38 -3.59
CA GLY A 200 21.98 1.41 -4.57
C GLY A 200 20.71 2.16 -4.13
N ILE A 201 20.62 2.58 -2.86
CA ILE A 201 19.51 3.40 -2.35
C ILE A 201 19.74 4.86 -2.77
N ASN A 202 18.70 5.50 -3.33
CA ASN A 202 18.74 6.89 -3.78
C ASN A 202 17.47 7.66 -3.36
N LEU A 203 17.54 8.34 -2.20
CA LEU A 203 16.40 9.11 -1.69
C LEU A 203 16.10 10.37 -2.49
N ALA A 204 17.07 10.89 -3.25
CA ALA A 204 16.84 12.06 -4.08
C ALA A 204 15.83 11.73 -5.19
N SER A 205 15.87 10.53 -5.77
CA SER A 205 14.93 10.11 -6.81
C SER A 205 13.47 10.10 -6.32
N ASP A 206 13.21 9.43 -5.18
CA ASP A 206 11.89 9.39 -4.53
C ASP A 206 11.41 10.80 -4.14
N ALA A 207 12.31 11.66 -3.66
CA ALA A 207 11.96 13.03 -3.30
C ALA A 207 11.60 13.92 -4.50
N HIS A 208 12.19 13.69 -5.68
CA HIS A 208 11.76 14.39 -6.90
C HIS A 208 10.36 13.96 -7.33
N LEU A 209 10.04 12.67 -7.23
CA LEU A 209 8.69 12.16 -7.51
C LEU A 209 7.67 12.71 -6.51
N TYR A 210 8.03 12.75 -5.22
CA TYR A 210 7.20 13.39 -4.20
C TYR A 210 6.92 14.86 -4.54
N LEU A 211 7.96 15.64 -4.86
CA LEU A 211 7.82 17.04 -5.26
C LEU A 211 6.89 17.16 -6.48
N GLN A 212 7.09 16.35 -7.51
CA GLN A 212 6.27 16.38 -8.73
C GLN A 212 4.79 16.14 -8.43
N SER A 213 4.46 15.18 -7.55
CA SER A 213 3.07 14.83 -7.22
C SER A 213 2.41 15.75 -6.18
N HIS A 214 3.19 16.46 -5.36
CA HIS A 214 2.65 17.18 -4.19
C HIS A 214 2.81 18.70 -4.23
N ARG A 215 3.65 19.24 -5.12
CA ARG A 215 3.99 20.67 -5.17
C ARG A 215 2.78 21.59 -5.22
N ASP A 216 1.85 21.34 -6.14
CA ASP A 216 0.73 22.24 -6.37
C ASP A 216 -0.29 22.17 -5.22
N ARG A 217 -0.49 20.97 -4.66
CA ARG A 217 -1.26 20.77 -3.42
C ARG A 217 -0.66 21.53 -2.24
N LEU A 218 0.65 21.38 -1.99
CA LEU A 218 1.34 22.07 -0.90
C LEU A 218 1.37 23.61 -1.08
N ARG A 219 1.06 24.10 -2.28
CA ARG A 219 0.91 25.53 -2.58
C ARG A 219 -0.53 26.01 -2.65
N ASP A 220 -1.48 25.12 -2.46
CA ASP A 220 -2.89 25.47 -2.51
C ASP A 220 -3.20 26.56 -1.47
N PRO A 221 -3.87 27.67 -1.84
CA PRO A 221 -4.13 28.78 -0.92
C PRO A 221 -4.86 28.37 0.37
N PHE A 222 -5.65 27.29 0.33
CA PHE A 222 -6.44 26.80 1.46
C PHE A 222 -5.69 25.79 2.34
N ILE A 223 -4.60 25.19 1.86
CA ILE A 223 -3.85 24.20 2.65
C ILE A 223 -3.24 24.83 3.91
N ASP A 224 -2.74 26.06 3.81
CA ASP A 224 -2.20 26.82 4.94
C ASP A 224 -3.24 27.02 6.07
N ASN A 225 -4.52 27.18 5.73
CA ASN A 225 -5.58 27.28 6.73
C ASN A 225 -5.80 25.95 7.47
N VAL A 226 -5.72 24.83 6.76
CA VAL A 226 -5.82 23.49 7.36
C VAL A 226 -4.65 23.25 8.30
N PHE A 227 -3.42 23.52 7.86
CA PHE A 227 -2.22 23.38 8.69
C PHE A 227 -2.29 24.24 9.95
N LYS A 228 -2.66 25.53 9.83
CA LYS A 228 -2.79 26.42 10.99
C LYS A 228 -3.85 25.97 11.98
N LYS A 229 -4.96 25.39 11.52
CA LYS A 229 -6.07 24.97 12.37
C LYS A 229 -5.80 23.62 13.04
N PHE A 230 -5.39 22.62 12.27
CA PHE A 230 -5.39 21.22 12.70
C PHE A 230 -3.99 20.63 12.95
N PHE A 231 -2.92 21.31 12.53
CA PHE A 231 -1.54 20.84 12.69
C PHE A 231 -0.71 21.72 13.65
N SER A 232 -1.37 22.60 14.40
CA SER A 232 -0.70 23.54 15.32
C SER A 232 -0.05 22.90 16.55
N LYS A 233 -0.38 21.63 16.87
CA LYS A 233 0.07 20.90 18.06
C LYS A 233 1.20 19.88 17.84
N ASN A 234 2.00 20.03 16.79
CA ASN A 234 3.06 19.10 16.33
C ASN A 234 2.54 17.94 15.44
N PRO A 235 3.42 17.29 14.65
CA PRO A 235 4.83 17.60 14.39
C PRO A 235 5.00 18.15 12.96
N VAL A 236 4.55 19.38 12.74
CA VAL A 236 4.84 20.11 11.49
C VAL A 236 6.00 21.07 11.71
N TYR A 237 7.04 20.90 10.92
CA TYR A 237 8.25 21.69 10.96
C TYR A 237 8.22 22.76 9.88
N HIS A 238 8.49 24.01 10.27
CA HIS A 238 8.52 25.15 9.36
C HIS A 238 9.94 25.53 8.92
N ASN A 239 10.95 24.81 9.41
CA ASN A 239 12.37 25.03 9.13
C ASN A 239 13.05 23.68 8.83
N ILE A 240 13.75 23.58 7.69
CA ILE A 240 14.42 22.33 7.28
C ILE A 240 15.50 21.90 8.28
N SER A 241 16.27 22.83 8.84
CA SER A 241 17.32 22.51 9.80
C SER A 241 16.74 21.96 11.10
N GLU A 242 15.60 22.48 11.54
CA GLU A 242 14.86 21.93 12.70
C GLU A 242 14.33 20.53 12.41
N PHE A 243 13.78 20.30 11.21
CA PHE A 243 13.30 18.98 10.80
C PHE A 243 14.42 17.94 10.70
N LEU A 244 15.57 18.33 10.13
CA LEU A 244 16.76 17.49 10.08
C LEU A 244 17.28 17.18 11.50
N GLY A 245 17.29 18.17 12.39
CA GLY A 245 17.64 17.98 13.80
C GLY A 245 16.69 17.01 14.50
N GLN A 246 15.38 17.09 14.24
CA GLN A 246 14.43 16.11 14.75
C GLN A 246 14.73 14.70 14.25
N SER A 247 15.06 14.54 12.97
CA SER A 247 15.41 13.23 12.42
C SER A 247 16.63 12.63 13.12
N GLU A 248 17.61 13.44 13.52
CA GLU A 248 18.78 13.01 14.28
C GLU A 248 18.43 12.62 15.72
N VAL A 249 17.62 13.43 16.40
CA VAL A 249 17.10 13.09 17.75
C VAL A 249 16.38 11.74 17.71
N LEU A 250 15.55 11.53 16.68
CA LEU A 250 14.79 10.30 16.53
C LEU A 250 15.68 9.10 16.20
N PHE A 251 16.70 9.26 15.34
CA PHE A 251 17.68 8.21 15.06
C PHE A 251 18.47 7.80 16.31
N ASN A 252 18.94 8.77 17.11
CA ASN A 252 19.67 8.49 18.34
C ASN A 252 18.77 7.77 19.35
N ALA A 253 17.56 8.28 19.61
CA ALA A 253 16.62 7.64 20.53
C ALA A 253 16.25 6.20 20.09
N LEU A 254 16.04 5.99 18.79
CA LEU A 254 15.81 4.66 18.21
C LEU A 254 16.99 3.71 18.45
N THR A 255 18.22 4.18 18.20
CA THR A 255 19.42 3.33 18.30
C THR A 255 19.89 3.07 19.73
N GLU A 256 19.59 4.00 20.64
CA GLU A 256 19.96 3.94 22.06
C GLU A 256 18.80 3.41 22.93
N ASN A 257 17.65 3.11 22.32
CA ASN A 257 16.44 2.64 22.98
C ASN A 257 15.95 3.63 24.06
N GLU A 258 16.04 4.93 23.77
CA GLU A 258 15.59 6.00 24.64
C GLU A 258 14.12 6.36 24.39
N ASP A 259 13.42 6.81 25.43
CA ASP A 259 12.04 7.27 25.29
C ASP A 259 11.98 8.67 24.68
N LEU A 260 11.08 8.84 23.71
CA LEU A 260 10.81 10.15 23.14
C LEU A 260 9.99 11.02 24.11
N PRO A 261 10.22 12.34 24.16
CA PRO A 261 9.44 13.27 24.97
C PRO A 261 7.93 13.14 24.70
N PRO A 262 7.06 13.22 25.72
CA PRO A 262 5.62 13.13 25.54
C PRO A 262 5.12 14.26 24.62
N VAL A 263 4.10 13.95 23.82
CA VAL A 263 3.43 14.92 22.93
C VAL A 263 1.97 15.03 23.38
N ASP A 264 1.43 16.24 23.41
CA ASP A 264 0.00 16.51 23.71
C ASP A 264 -0.88 16.24 22.47
N MET A 265 -0.86 14.98 22.02
CA MET A 265 -1.60 14.49 20.86
C MET A 265 -2.26 13.15 21.20
N ASP A 266 -3.53 13.01 20.82
CA ASP A 266 -4.29 11.77 20.91
C ASP A 266 -4.78 11.33 19.52
N SER A 267 -5.41 10.15 19.46
CA SER A 267 -5.97 9.63 18.20
C SER A 267 -7.02 10.55 17.57
N LEU A 268 -7.71 11.37 18.37
CA LEU A 268 -8.75 12.27 17.88
C LEU A 268 -8.13 13.43 17.09
N GLU A 269 -6.98 13.94 17.51
CA GLU A 269 -6.28 15.00 16.77
C GLU A 269 -5.77 14.50 15.40
N TYR A 270 -5.22 13.29 15.32
CA TYR A 270 -4.84 12.67 14.03
C TYR A 270 -6.06 12.41 13.13
N LEU A 271 -7.20 12.01 13.72
CA LEU A 271 -8.46 11.86 12.99
C LEU A 271 -8.92 13.19 12.38
N LYS A 272 -8.88 14.28 13.15
CA LYS A 272 -9.25 15.62 12.66
C LYS A 272 -8.36 16.05 11.50
N GLN A 273 -7.05 15.78 11.57
CA GLN A 273 -6.11 16.06 10.49
C GLN A 273 -6.48 15.29 9.20
N ASP A 274 -6.72 13.98 9.27
CA ASP A 274 -7.11 13.17 8.11
C ASP A 274 -8.44 13.64 7.50
N LEU A 275 -9.45 13.91 8.34
CA LEU A 275 -10.75 14.44 7.90
C LEU A 275 -10.63 15.84 7.28
N ALA A 276 -9.83 16.73 7.87
CA ALA A 276 -9.63 18.08 7.35
C ALA A 276 -8.96 18.06 5.98
N MET A 277 -7.95 17.19 5.78
CA MET A 277 -7.30 17.02 4.49
C MET A 277 -8.23 16.42 3.44
N ARG A 278 -9.07 15.43 3.81
CA ARG A 278 -10.12 14.89 2.91
C ARG A 278 -11.17 15.92 2.56
N LEU A 279 -11.61 16.74 3.52
CA LEU A 279 -12.59 17.79 3.29
C LEU A 279 -12.03 18.89 2.37
N LEU A 280 -10.76 19.27 2.56
CA LEU A 280 -10.05 20.15 1.65
C LEU A 280 -10.02 19.57 0.24
N GLN A 281 -9.61 18.30 0.09
CA GLN A 281 -9.56 17.63 -1.21
C GLN A 281 -10.94 17.61 -1.90
N MET A 282 -12.00 17.30 -1.16
CA MET A 282 -13.37 17.33 -1.67
C MET A 282 -13.81 18.75 -2.07
N ALA A 283 -13.50 19.76 -1.27
CA ALA A 283 -13.80 21.15 -1.60
C ALA A 283 -13.10 21.59 -2.90
N ARG A 284 -11.83 21.19 -3.07
CA ARG A 284 -11.08 21.49 -4.31
C ARG A 284 -11.59 20.70 -5.52
N LEU A 285 -12.08 19.46 -5.34
CA LEU A 285 -12.74 18.70 -6.42
C LEU A 285 -14.04 19.37 -6.90
N CYS A 286 -14.78 20.03 -6.01
CA CYS A 286 -16.01 20.75 -6.36
C CYS A 286 -15.75 22.09 -7.07
N GLY A 287 -14.49 22.54 -7.17
CA GLY A 287 -14.14 23.84 -7.74
C GLY A 287 -14.44 25.01 -6.80
N GLU A 288 -14.57 26.22 -7.34
CA GLU A 288 -14.93 27.42 -6.58
C GLU A 288 -16.45 27.63 -6.57
N GLY A 289 -16.99 28.09 -5.44
CA GLY A 289 -18.41 28.45 -5.32
C GLY A 289 -19.05 28.03 -3.99
N GLU A 290 -20.38 28.14 -3.93
CA GLU A 290 -21.18 27.92 -2.72
C GLU A 290 -20.91 26.56 -2.06
N LEU A 291 -20.78 25.49 -2.85
CA LEU A 291 -20.52 24.15 -2.33
C LEU A 291 -19.16 24.04 -1.64
N SER A 292 -18.12 24.64 -2.22
CA SER A 292 -16.79 24.68 -1.59
C SER A 292 -16.83 25.46 -0.26
N ASP A 293 -17.53 26.59 -0.22
CA ASP A 293 -17.69 27.39 1.00
C ASP A 293 -18.45 26.61 2.08
N LYS A 294 -19.51 25.88 1.68
CA LYS A 294 -20.25 24.98 2.56
C LYS A 294 -19.35 23.88 3.10
N LEU A 295 -18.56 23.21 2.25
CA LEU A 295 -17.61 22.18 2.68
C LEU A 295 -16.59 22.73 3.68
N PHE A 296 -16.05 23.94 3.44
CA PHE A 296 -15.13 24.58 4.40
C PHE A 296 -15.78 24.91 5.75
N ALA A 297 -17.11 25.10 5.82
CA ALA A 297 -17.81 25.24 7.09
C ALA A 297 -17.71 23.99 7.98
N GLY A 298 -17.45 22.82 7.38
CA GLY A 298 -17.20 21.59 8.13
C GLY A 298 -15.96 21.65 9.03
N PHE A 299 -14.99 22.53 8.76
CA PHE A 299 -13.85 22.73 9.67
C PHE A 299 -14.27 23.18 11.06
N SER A 300 -15.33 24.00 11.17
CA SER A 300 -15.85 24.43 12.48
C SER A 300 -16.45 23.28 13.29
N ILE A 301 -16.90 22.21 12.63
CA ILE A 301 -17.37 20.99 13.31
C ILE A 301 -16.16 20.21 13.86
N LEU A 302 -15.11 20.05 13.05
CA LEU A 302 -13.89 19.33 13.43
C LEU A 302 -13.12 20.00 14.58
N GLU A 303 -13.29 21.31 14.79
CA GLU A 303 -12.72 22.06 15.92
C GLU A 303 -13.35 21.70 17.27
N ASN A 304 -14.47 20.96 17.30
CA ASN A 304 -15.11 20.52 18.54
C ASN A 304 -14.22 19.52 19.33
N GLN A 305 -14.25 19.61 20.66
CA GLN A 305 -13.45 18.79 21.57
C GLN A 305 -14.12 17.45 21.95
N ASP A 306 -15.45 17.33 21.83
CA ASP A 306 -16.14 16.06 22.12
C ASP A 306 -16.12 15.14 20.90
N SER A 307 -15.30 14.07 20.97
CA SER A 307 -15.08 13.12 19.86
C SER A 307 -16.36 12.55 19.26
N LYS A 308 -17.29 12.05 20.09
CA LYS A 308 -18.49 11.37 19.57
C LYS A 308 -19.44 12.36 18.92
N SER A 309 -19.73 13.47 19.61
CA SER A 309 -20.57 14.54 19.08
C SER A 309 -19.98 15.15 17.80
N MET A 310 -18.66 15.32 17.74
CA MET A 310 -17.95 15.81 16.55
C MET A 310 -18.14 14.85 15.36
N ILE A 311 -17.88 13.55 15.55
CA ILE A 311 -18.01 12.54 14.50
C ILE A 311 -19.45 12.48 13.96
N ASP A 312 -20.43 12.33 14.85
CA ASP A 312 -21.85 12.22 14.46
C ASP A 312 -22.33 13.48 13.74
N SER A 313 -21.91 14.66 14.21
CA SER A 313 -22.24 15.96 13.59
C SER A 313 -21.57 16.11 12.22
N PHE A 314 -20.31 15.69 12.07
CA PHE A 314 -19.56 15.82 10.83
C PHE A 314 -20.10 14.87 9.75
N VAL A 315 -20.46 13.65 10.14
CA VAL A 315 -21.16 12.68 9.28
C VAL A 315 -22.50 13.27 8.81
N SER A 316 -23.35 13.71 9.74
CA SER A 316 -24.66 14.28 9.42
C SER A 316 -24.55 15.51 8.51
N PHE A 317 -23.53 16.35 8.73
CA PHE A 317 -23.23 17.51 7.90
C PHE A 317 -22.91 17.10 6.46
N TYR A 318 -22.03 16.12 6.26
CA TYR A 318 -21.65 15.68 4.92
C TYR A 318 -22.79 14.96 4.20
N GLU A 319 -23.55 14.12 4.92
CA GLU A 319 -24.74 13.44 4.38
C GLU A 319 -25.77 14.44 3.87
N LYS A 320 -26.05 15.49 4.63
CA LYS A 320 -26.96 16.57 4.20
C LYS A 320 -26.45 17.29 2.94
N LEU A 321 -25.14 17.57 2.85
CA LEU A 321 -24.57 18.16 1.64
C LEU A 321 -24.70 17.21 0.44
N TYR A 322 -24.52 15.91 0.64
CA TYR A 322 -24.68 14.91 -0.41
C TYR A 322 -26.14 14.77 -0.90
N GLU A 323 -27.12 15.00 -0.02
CA GLU A 323 -28.54 15.06 -0.42
C GLU A 323 -28.86 16.29 -1.29
N GLU A 324 -28.15 17.40 -1.07
CA GLU A 324 -28.38 18.68 -1.75
C GLU A 324 -27.51 18.87 -3.02
N TYR A 325 -26.34 18.21 -3.08
CA TYR A 325 -25.32 18.44 -4.10
C TYR A 325 -24.72 17.13 -4.63
N GLU A 326 -24.20 17.18 -5.86
CA GLU A 326 -23.43 16.08 -6.42
C GLU A 326 -22.05 16.02 -5.75
N LEU A 327 -21.92 15.10 -4.79
CA LEU A 327 -20.69 14.82 -4.04
C LEU A 327 -20.32 13.33 -4.14
N ILE A 328 -19.09 13.00 -3.73
CA ILE A 328 -18.71 11.60 -3.50
C ILE A 328 -19.61 11.03 -2.40
N ALA A 329 -20.14 9.83 -2.60
CA ALA A 329 -21.06 9.21 -1.64
C ALA A 329 -20.42 9.10 -0.24
N PRO A 330 -21.18 9.33 0.85
CA PRO A 330 -20.66 9.27 2.23
C PRO A 330 -19.89 7.98 2.53
N LYS A 331 -20.37 6.83 2.04
CA LYS A 331 -19.69 5.53 2.19
C LYS A 331 -18.27 5.48 1.62
N LYS A 332 -17.97 6.29 0.58
CA LYS A 332 -16.65 6.42 -0.02
C LYS A 332 -15.85 7.54 0.65
N PHE A 333 -16.47 8.69 0.90
CA PHE A 333 -15.81 9.82 1.57
C PHE A 333 -15.33 9.46 2.98
N PHE A 334 -16.08 8.64 3.72
CA PHE A 334 -15.74 8.15 5.05
C PHE A 334 -15.11 6.74 5.05
N ALA A 335 -14.75 6.18 3.89
CA ALA A 335 -13.92 4.97 3.83
C ALA A 335 -12.45 5.32 4.10
N LEU A 336 -12.12 5.48 5.37
CA LEU A 336 -10.84 5.98 5.87
C LEU A 336 -9.78 4.87 6.05
N GLY A 337 -10.20 3.61 5.98
CA GLY A 337 -9.37 2.43 6.22
C GLY A 337 -9.28 2.04 7.70
N TYR A 338 -10.08 2.63 8.59
CA TYR A 338 -10.07 2.33 10.01
C TYR A 338 -11.45 2.55 10.62
N ASP A 339 -11.66 2.00 11.82
CA ASP A 339 -12.90 2.17 12.58
C ASP A 339 -13.12 3.63 12.97
N PHE A 340 -14.02 4.29 12.24
CA PHE A 340 -14.35 5.70 12.40
C PHE A 340 -15.75 5.92 13.00
N HIS A 341 -16.77 5.28 12.43
CA HIS A 341 -18.18 5.48 12.79
C HIS A 341 -18.93 4.14 12.73
N PRO A 342 -20.03 3.90 13.47
CA PRO A 342 -20.74 2.63 13.42
C PRO A 342 -21.14 2.15 12.01
N THR A 343 -21.38 3.08 11.08
CA THR A 343 -21.77 2.82 9.68
C THR A 343 -20.63 3.01 8.68
N TYR A 344 -19.56 3.74 9.03
CA TYR A 344 -18.51 4.17 8.10
C TYR A 344 -17.10 3.84 8.61
N GLY A 345 -16.12 3.95 7.73
CA GLY A 345 -14.70 3.71 8.06
C GLY A 345 -14.00 2.86 7.01
N HIS A 346 -14.74 2.00 6.31
CA HIS A 346 -14.20 1.04 5.34
C HIS A 346 -15.01 1.07 4.04
N ASP A 347 -14.32 0.90 2.91
CA ASP A 347 -14.94 0.75 1.59
C ASP A 347 -15.49 -0.68 1.41
N ILE A 348 -16.66 -0.93 1.98
CA ILE A 348 -17.30 -2.25 1.98
C ILE A 348 -17.59 -2.75 0.57
N ASP A 349 -18.02 -1.87 -0.34
CA ASP A 349 -18.30 -2.26 -1.73
C ASP A 349 -17.02 -2.78 -2.42
N ALA A 350 -15.88 -2.12 -2.19
CA ALA A 350 -14.61 -2.52 -2.80
C ALA A 350 -14.15 -3.89 -2.24
N ILE A 351 -14.25 -4.09 -0.93
CA ILE A 351 -13.90 -5.38 -0.30
C ILE A 351 -14.86 -6.49 -0.76
N GLU A 352 -16.17 -6.24 -0.80
CA GLU A 352 -17.16 -7.21 -1.31
C GLU A 352 -16.88 -7.58 -2.76
N SER A 353 -16.59 -6.59 -3.61
CA SER A 353 -16.25 -6.81 -5.01
C SER A 353 -15.02 -7.70 -5.14
N ASN A 354 -13.95 -7.45 -4.38
CA ASN A 354 -12.74 -8.25 -4.41
C ASN A 354 -12.95 -9.67 -3.86
N LEU A 355 -13.74 -9.83 -2.79
CA LEU A 355 -14.10 -11.15 -2.26
C LEU A 355 -14.99 -11.93 -3.24
N SER A 356 -15.87 -11.26 -3.96
CA SER A 356 -16.76 -11.89 -4.94
C SER A 356 -16.01 -12.51 -6.12
N VAL A 357 -14.78 -12.05 -6.42
CA VAL A 357 -13.91 -12.71 -7.40
C VAL A 357 -13.47 -14.10 -6.91
N CYS A 358 -13.19 -14.23 -5.61
CA CYS A 358 -12.68 -15.48 -5.01
C CYS A 358 -13.79 -16.42 -4.51
N PHE A 359 -14.94 -15.86 -4.12
CA PHE A 359 -16.04 -16.58 -3.45
C PHE A 359 -17.39 -16.37 -4.15
N GLN A 360 -17.38 -16.21 -5.48
CA GLN A 360 -18.55 -15.84 -6.28
C GLN A 360 -19.79 -16.66 -5.94
N GLU A 361 -19.70 -17.99 -5.99
CA GLU A 361 -20.85 -18.87 -5.76
C GLU A 361 -21.37 -18.82 -4.32
N SER A 362 -20.46 -18.75 -3.34
CA SER A 362 -20.81 -18.74 -1.92
C SER A 362 -21.47 -17.42 -1.54
N LEU A 363 -20.91 -16.29 -1.98
CA LEU A 363 -21.47 -14.98 -1.70
C LEU A 363 -22.78 -14.76 -2.47
N ALA A 364 -22.90 -15.24 -3.71
CA ALA A 364 -24.13 -15.10 -4.50
C ALA A 364 -25.38 -15.73 -3.84
N LYS A 365 -25.21 -16.68 -2.91
CA LYS A 365 -26.30 -17.30 -2.15
C LYS A 365 -26.87 -16.42 -1.04
N LEU A 366 -26.14 -15.39 -0.62
CA LEU A 366 -26.55 -14.47 0.43
C LEU A 366 -27.30 -13.27 -0.16
N ALA A 367 -28.29 -12.75 0.56
CA ALA A 367 -28.91 -11.49 0.20
C ALA A 367 -27.89 -10.34 0.29
N LYS A 368 -28.10 -9.26 -0.46
CA LYS A 368 -27.17 -8.11 -0.51
C LYS A 368 -26.83 -7.59 0.89
N GLN A 369 -27.84 -7.37 1.74
CA GLN A 369 -27.64 -6.88 3.10
C GLN A 369 -26.82 -7.86 3.96
N GLU A 370 -27.01 -9.17 3.78
CA GLU A 370 -26.27 -10.19 4.52
C GLU A 370 -24.79 -10.19 4.12
N ARG A 371 -24.50 -10.03 2.82
CA ARG A 371 -23.12 -9.87 2.33
C ARG A 371 -22.46 -8.62 2.88
N GLU A 372 -23.12 -7.47 2.77
CA GLU A 372 -22.59 -6.21 3.28
C GLU A 372 -22.30 -6.30 4.78
N ASN A 373 -23.20 -6.89 5.58
CA ASN A 373 -22.99 -7.09 7.00
C ASN A 373 -21.81 -8.05 7.30
N LEU A 374 -21.69 -9.14 6.54
CA LEU A 374 -20.59 -10.09 6.69
C LEU A 374 -19.24 -9.46 6.36
N VAL A 375 -19.16 -8.71 5.26
CA VAL A 375 -17.94 -7.99 4.85
C VAL A 375 -17.60 -6.90 5.85
N PHE A 376 -18.59 -6.16 6.35
CA PHE A 376 -18.41 -5.15 7.39
C PHE A 376 -17.87 -5.75 8.70
N ALA A 377 -18.42 -6.90 9.12
CA ALA A 377 -17.91 -7.62 10.28
C ALA A 377 -16.47 -8.12 10.06
N PHE A 378 -16.16 -8.58 8.84
CA PHE A 378 -14.80 -8.99 8.47
C PHE A 378 -13.81 -7.83 8.58
N THR A 379 -14.12 -6.65 8.01
CA THR A 379 -13.22 -5.48 8.06
C THR A 379 -12.93 -4.99 9.49
N ARG A 380 -13.81 -5.32 10.44
CA ARG A 380 -13.67 -5.02 11.88
C ARG A 380 -13.02 -6.15 12.70
N SER A 381 -12.53 -7.19 12.05
CA SER A 381 -11.89 -8.31 12.71
C SER A 381 -10.36 -8.17 12.69
N LYS A 382 -9.68 -8.72 13.71
CA LYS A 382 -8.21 -8.85 13.71
C LYS A 382 -7.67 -9.57 12.48
N ASN A 383 -8.47 -10.46 11.87
CA ASN A 383 -8.08 -11.26 10.74
C ASN A 383 -7.90 -10.40 9.49
N PHE A 384 -8.62 -9.28 9.39
CA PHE A 384 -8.47 -8.31 8.30
C PHE A 384 -7.07 -7.68 8.26
N TRP A 385 -6.41 -7.57 9.42
CA TRP A 385 -5.11 -6.91 9.57
C TRP A 385 -3.92 -7.86 9.46
N GLN A 386 -4.10 -9.06 8.90
CA GLN A 386 -3.02 -10.05 8.78
C GLN A 386 -2.28 -9.95 7.44
N ARG A 387 -0.96 -10.19 7.45
CA ARG A 387 -0.08 -10.25 6.26
C ARG A 387 -0.36 -11.51 5.43
N SER A 388 -1.40 -11.48 4.61
CA SER A 388 -1.77 -12.57 3.70
C SER A 388 -2.60 -12.06 2.53
N SER A 389 -3.23 -12.93 1.73
CA SER A 389 -4.21 -12.50 0.72
C SER A 389 -5.57 -12.23 1.37
N LEU A 390 -6.37 -11.36 0.73
CA LEU A 390 -7.73 -11.03 1.19
C LEU A 390 -8.59 -12.29 1.38
N ALA A 391 -8.49 -13.24 0.44
CA ALA A 391 -9.21 -14.50 0.51
C ALA A 391 -8.81 -15.36 1.71
N LYS A 392 -7.51 -15.47 2.00
CA LYS A 392 -7.01 -16.25 3.14
C LYS A 392 -7.46 -15.64 4.46
N ARG A 393 -7.36 -14.31 4.60
CA ARG A 393 -7.88 -13.58 5.77
C ARG A 393 -9.37 -13.82 5.98
N PHE A 394 -10.15 -13.79 4.90
CA PHE A 394 -11.59 -13.98 4.95
C PHE A 394 -11.97 -15.40 5.37
N CYS A 395 -11.31 -16.43 4.82
CA CYS A 395 -11.51 -17.81 5.27
C CYS A 395 -11.23 -17.98 6.77
N GLN A 396 -10.09 -17.47 7.24
CA GLN A 396 -9.75 -17.50 8.67
C GLN A 396 -10.80 -16.78 9.53
N PHE A 397 -11.39 -15.71 9.01
CA PHE A 397 -12.47 -14.99 9.70
C PHE A 397 -13.74 -15.83 9.80
N LEU A 398 -14.16 -16.49 8.71
CA LEU A 398 -15.31 -17.39 8.71
C LEU A 398 -15.10 -18.54 9.71
N GLU A 399 -13.93 -19.18 9.71
CA GLU A 399 -13.55 -20.23 10.67
C GLU A 399 -13.62 -19.71 12.13
N SER A 400 -13.20 -18.46 12.36
CA SER A 400 -13.22 -17.86 13.71
C SER A 400 -14.63 -17.60 14.24
N ILE A 401 -15.60 -17.37 13.36
CA ILE A 401 -17.01 -17.22 13.73
C ILE A 401 -17.65 -18.58 13.98
N GLU A 402 -17.28 -19.62 13.22
CA GLU A 402 -17.81 -20.97 13.41
C GLU A 402 -17.36 -21.61 14.75
N HIS A 403 -16.15 -21.28 15.22
CA HIS A 403 -15.58 -21.82 16.47
C HIS A 403 -15.97 -21.05 17.74
N GLN A 404 -16.53 -19.84 17.63
CA GLN A 404 -17.18 -19.18 18.76
C GLN A 404 -18.64 -19.61 18.80
N GLU A 405 -19.01 -20.45 19.77
CA GLU A 405 -20.44 -20.71 20.06
C GLU A 405 -21.18 -19.36 20.12
N LEU A 406 -22.18 -19.22 19.25
CA LEU A 406 -23.19 -18.16 19.13
C LEU A 406 -23.72 -17.64 20.49
N SER A 407 -22.91 -16.96 21.27
CA SER A 407 -23.23 -16.56 22.66
C SER A 407 -22.93 -15.09 22.97
N SER A 408 -22.23 -14.37 22.09
CA SER A 408 -21.93 -12.94 22.25
C SER A 408 -22.51 -12.04 21.16
N PHE A 409 -22.79 -12.56 19.95
CA PHE A 409 -23.43 -11.79 18.86
C PHE A 409 -24.97 -11.76 18.93
N GLN A 410 -25.60 -12.47 19.88
CA GLN A 410 -27.06 -12.49 20.07
C GLN A 410 -27.61 -11.37 20.96
N LYS A 411 -26.77 -10.53 21.59
CA LYS A 411 -27.27 -9.54 22.56
C LYS A 411 -27.79 -8.23 21.95
N GLU A 412 -27.58 -8.00 20.65
CA GLU A 412 -28.14 -6.85 19.93
C GLU A 412 -28.82 -7.29 18.63
N GLY A 413 -29.89 -8.09 18.74
CA GLY A 413 -31.03 -8.04 17.83
C GLY A 413 -30.89 -8.43 16.35
N PHE A 414 -29.77 -8.99 15.88
CA PHE A 414 -29.62 -9.42 14.48
C PHE A 414 -29.39 -10.93 14.38
N PHE A 415 -30.43 -11.69 14.04
CA PHE A 415 -30.46 -12.76 13.03
C PHE A 415 -31.80 -13.50 13.11
N CYS A 416 -32.37 -13.75 11.93
CA CYS A 416 -33.56 -14.56 11.74
C CYS A 416 -33.24 -16.02 12.10
N THR A 417 -34.18 -16.64 12.80
CA THR A 417 -34.16 -18.04 13.19
C THR A 417 -34.27 -18.93 11.97
N GLU A 418 -33.20 -19.64 11.60
CA GLU A 418 -33.29 -21.06 11.22
C GLU A 418 -31.88 -21.65 11.02
N LYS A 419 -31.58 -22.64 11.87
CA LYS A 419 -30.44 -23.56 11.68
C LYS A 419 -30.70 -24.38 10.42
N SER A 420 -30.19 -23.97 9.27
CA SER A 420 -29.92 -24.92 8.18
C SER A 420 -28.87 -24.40 7.19
N ASN A 421 -27.87 -25.24 6.95
CA ASN A 421 -26.97 -25.24 5.78
C ASN A 421 -25.66 -24.41 5.80
N PHE A 422 -24.95 -24.34 6.95
CA PHE A 422 -23.50 -24.09 6.97
C PHE A 422 -22.69 -25.41 6.95
N HIS A 423 -23.05 -26.32 6.05
CA HIS A 423 -22.27 -27.53 5.81
C HIS A 423 -21.85 -27.54 4.34
N GLN A 424 -20.52 -27.55 4.12
CA GLN A 424 -19.80 -27.52 2.84
C GLN A 424 -19.60 -26.14 2.21
N ILE A 425 -18.61 -25.40 2.72
CA ILE A 425 -17.72 -24.65 1.83
C ILE A 425 -16.73 -25.69 1.29
N GLN A 426 -16.98 -26.23 0.09
CA GLN A 426 -16.03 -27.11 -0.57
C GLN A 426 -14.90 -26.28 -1.17
N TYR A 427 -13.69 -26.49 -0.65
CA TYR A 427 -12.46 -26.06 -1.29
C TYR A 427 -12.11 -27.07 -2.38
N THR A 428 -12.22 -26.68 -3.66
CA THR A 428 -11.56 -27.42 -4.73
C THR A 428 -10.09 -26.99 -4.77
N GLU A 429 -9.20 -27.83 -4.22
CA GLU A 429 -7.77 -27.82 -4.57
C GLU A 429 -7.62 -28.24 -6.04
N ASN A 430 -7.95 -27.35 -6.97
CA ASN A 430 -7.51 -27.51 -8.36
C ASN A 430 -6.08 -26.96 -8.46
N LYS A 431 -5.11 -27.83 -8.19
CA LYS A 431 -3.75 -27.66 -8.69
C LYS A 431 -3.83 -27.48 -10.22
N PHE A 432 -3.43 -26.30 -10.71
CA PHE A 432 -3.26 -25.95 -12.12
C PHE A 432 -4.51 -25.81 -13.01
N GLN A 433 -5.48 -24.96 -12.60
CA GLN A 433 -6.45 -24.35 -13.55
C GLN A 433 -6.55 -22.81 -13.43
N THR A 434 -5.51 -22.16 -12.90
CA THR A 434 -5.47 -20.71 -12.61
C THR A 434 -4.88 -19.84 -13.74
N ALA A 435 -5.20 -20.14 -15.00
CA ALA A 435 -4.75 -19.31 -16.13
C ALA A 435 -5.86 -18.89 -17.11
N ALA A 436 -7.10 -19.37 -16.96
CA ALA A 436 -8.14 -19.22 -17.98
C ALA A 436 -9.24 -18.17 -17.69
N SER A 437 -9.11 -17.35 -16.64
CA SER A 437 -10.13 -16.34 -16.30
C SER A 437 -9.65 -14.88 -16.31
N PHE A 438 -8.46 -14.63 -16.86
CA PHE A 438 -7.94 -13.27 -17.00
C PHE A 438 -8.14 -12.75 -18.44
N HIS A 439 -9.00 -11.74 -18.56
CA HIS A 439 -9.37 -11.01 -19.79
C HIS A 439 -10.21 -11.82 -20.81
N PRO A 440 -11.38 -11.32 -21.26
CA PRO A 440 -12.28 -12.04 -22.19
C PRO A 440 -11.71 -12.24 -23.61
N TYR A 441 -10.43 -11.97 -23.85
CA TYR A 441 -9.76 -12.05 -25.16
C TYR A 441 -8.43 -12.82 -25.13
N LEU A 442 -8.11 -13.55 -24.05
CA LEU A 442 -6.85 -14.29 -23.93
C LEU A 442 -7.12 -15.81 -23.85
N GLU A 443 -6.62 -16.55 -24.84
CA GLU A 443 -6.49 -18.01 -24.76
C GLU A 443 -5.10 -18.36 -24.21
N CYS A 444 -5.04 -18.84 -22.97
CA CYS A 444 -3.82 -19.44 -22.42
C CYS A 444 -3.75 -20.91 -22.85
N ILE A 445 -2.77 -21.27 -23.68
CA ILE A 445 -2.53 -22.66 -24.09
C ILE A 445 -1.34 -23.20 -23.31
N ASP A 446 -1.54 -24.30 -22.57
CA ASP A 446 -0.45 -25.08 -22.00
C ASP A 446 0.28 -25.85 -23.12
N LEU A 447 1.53 -25.46 -23.37
CA LEU A 447 2.36 -26.02 -24.43
C LEU A 447 3.09 -27.31 -24.01
N SER A 448 2.95 -27.74 -22.76
CA SER A 448 3.64 -28.93 -22.25
C SER A 448 2.91 -30.25 -22.56
N GLU A 449 1.61 -30.21 -22.87
CA GLU A 449 0.78 -31.43 -22.99
C GLU A 449 -0.02 -31.58 -24.30
N LYS A 450 0.02 -30.63 -25.25
CA LYS A 450 -0.70 -30.75 -26.53
C LYS A 450 0.22 -31.09 -27.71
N ASP A 451 -0.22 -32.05 -28.54
CA ASP A 451 0.39 -32.31 -29.84
C ASP A 451 0.16 -31.10 -30.77
N LEU A 452 1.25 -30.41 -31.11
CA LEU A 452 1.24 -29.11 -31.82
C LEU A 452 0.87 -29.23 -33.32
N SER A 453 0.47 -30.42 -33.78
CA SER A 453 0.02 -30.68 -35.15
C SER A 453 -1.38 -30.14 -35.45
N ASP A 454 -2.21 -29.94 -34.43
CA ASP A 454 -3.65 -29.68 -34.60
C ASP A 454 -4.01 -28.19 -34.58
N LEU A 455 -3.04 -27.29 -34.37
CA LEU A 455 -3.21 -25.85 -34.50
C LEU A 455 -3.26 -25.46 -35.99
N ASN A 456 -4.42 -25.67 -36.61
CA ASN A 456 -4.75 -25.17 -37.94
C ASN A 456 -5.10 -23.67 -37.85
N LEU A 457 -4.08 -22.82 -37.84
CA LEU A 457 -4.25 -21.37 -37.95
C LEU A 457 -4.37 -21.00 -39.43
N GLU A 458 -5.59 -20.98 -39.96
CA GLU A 458 -5.87 -20.33 -41.24
C GLU A 458 -5.66 -18.82 -41.08
N THR A 459 -4.51 -18.34 -41.54
CA THR A 459 -4.12 -16.94 -41.44
C THR A 459 -4.85 -16.09 -42.48
N GLY A 460 -5.93 -15.42 -42.06
CA GLY A 460 -6.36 -14.18 -42.70
C GLY A 460 -5.28 -13.12 -42.46
N GLY A 461 -4.56 -12.73 -43.51
CA GLY A 461 -3.30 -12.01 -43.41
C GLY A 461 -3.39 -10.67 -42.68
N ILE A 462 -2.77 -10.58 -41.50
CA ILE A 462 -2.17 -9.35 -40.94
C ILE A 462 -0.89 -9.78 -40.21
N SER A 463 0.21 -9.08 -40.49
CA SER A 463 1.55 -9.32 -39.94
C SER A 463 1.68 -8.88 -38.48
N GLY A 464 2.20 -9.76 -37.62
CA GLY A 464 2.73 -9.42 -36.30
C GLY A 464 2.09 -10.23 -35.16
N GLU A 465 2.60 -11.43 -34.89
CA GLU A 465 2.26 -12.16 -33.66
C GLU A 465 3.21 -11.71 -32.54
N VAL A 466 2.67 -11.35 -31.38
CA VAL A 466 3.48 -10.99 -30.20
C VAL A 466 3.50 -12.17 -29.24
N VAL A 467 4.70 -12.67 -28.95
CA VAL A 467 4.91 -13.67 -27.90
C VAL A 467 5.27 -12.95 -26.62
N TYR A 468 4.60 -13.28 -25.53
CA TYR A 468 4.99 -12.82 -24.21
C TYR A 468 5.51 -13.99 -23.39
N LEU A 469 6.61 -13.72 -22.69
CA LEU A 469 7.23 -14.63 -21.74
C LEU A 469 6.88 -14.14 -20.33
N LYS A 470 6.20 -14.99 -19.55
CA LYS A 470 5.99 -14.76 -18.12
C LYS A 470 6.98 -15.63 -17.34
N ILE A 471 7.82 -14.98 -16.54
CA ILE A 471 8.71 -15.65 -15.59
C ILE A 471 7.91 -15.84 -14.29
N PRO A 472 7.73 -17.08 -13.79
CA PRO A 472 7.13 -17.31 -12.48
C PRO A 472 7.90 -16.54 -11.40
N GLY A 473 7.21 -15.65 -10.70
CA GLY A 473 7.79 -14.81 -9.64
C GLY A 473 8.13 -13.37 -10.02
N ARG A 474 8.01 -12.97 -11.29
CA ARG A 474 8.09 -11.55 -11.71
C ARG A 474 6.71 -10.97 -12.00
N SER A 475 6.52 -9.70 -11.64
CA SER A 475 5.29 -8.93 -11.88
C SER A 475 5.19 -8.38 -13.30
N SER A 476 6.28 -8.36 -14.06
CA SER A 476 6.35 -7.83 -15.42
C SER A 476 6.26 -8.93 -16.51
N TYR A 477 5.57 -8.61 -17.60
CA TYR A 477 5.60 -9.38 -18.84
C TYR A 477 6.71 -8.85 -19.74
N HIS A 478 7.55 -9.73 -20.27
CA HIS A 478 8.49 -9.36 -21.32
C HIS A 478 7.86 -9.67 -22.68
N PHE A 479 7.57 -8.60 -23.44
CA PHE A 479 6.99 -8.70 -24.78
C PHE A 479 8.12 -8.74 -25.81
N PHE A 480 8.17 -9.82 -26.58
CA PHE A 480 9.08 -9.92 -27.71
C PHE A 480 8.27 -9.86 -29.01
N PRO A 481 8.38 -8.77 -29.79
CA PRO A 481 7.89 -8.79 -31.15
C PRO A 481 8.79 -9.74 -31.94
N LEU A 482 8.29 -10.93 -32.27
CA LEU A 482 9.03 -11.91 -33.06
C LEU A 482 8.60 -11.80 -34.52
N ALA A 483 9.56 -11.76 -35.43
CA ALA A 483 9.27 -12.01 -36.83
C ALA A 483 8.73 -13.44 -37.00
N LYS A 484 7.93 -13.69 -38.04
CA LYS A 484 7.38 -15.03 -38.34
C LYS A 484 8.46 -16.13 -38.37
N SER A 485 9.65 -15.81 -38.90
CA SER A 485 10.79 -16.72 -38.92
C SER A 485 11.34 -17.04 -37.52
N GLU A 486 11.37 -16.06 -36.63
CA GLU A 486 11.84 -16.22 -35.24
C GLU A 486 10.82 -16.96 -34.39
N PHE A 487 9.52 -16.76 -34.62
CA PHE A 487 8.47 -17.54 -33.99
C PHE A 487 8.53 -19.03 -34.38
N LEU A 488 8.77 -19.32 -35.66
CA LEU A 488 8.98 -20.69 -36.14
C LEU A 488 10.26 -21.31 -35.56
N ALA A 489 11.33 -20.52 -35.42
CA ALA A 489 12.55 -20.95 -34.74
C ALA A 489 12.31 -21.24 -33.25
N LEU A 490 11.52 -20.41 -32.55
CA LEU A 490 11.11 -20.63 -31.16
C LEU A 490 10.31 -21.93 -31.02
N LYS A 491 9.35 -22.19 -31.93
CA LYS A 491 8.58 -23.43 -31.95
C LYS A 491 9.48 -24.66 -32.17
N LYS A 492 10.50 -24.55 -33.04
CA LYS A 492 11.51 -25.60 -33.24
C LYS A 492 12.37 -25.81 -31.99
N TYR A 493 12.82 -24.73 -31.34
CA TYR A 493 13.58 -24.77 -30.10
C TYR A 493 12.81 -25.48 -28.98
N LEU A 494 11.56 -25.10 -28.73
CA LEU A 494 10.74 -25.72 -27.68
C LEU A 494 10.52 -27.22 -27.92
N LYS A 495 10.47 -27.66 -29.19
CA LYS A 495 10.25 -29.06 -29.55
C LYS A 495 11.52 -29.91 -29.56
N THR A 496 12.68 -29.31 -29.81
CA THR A 496 13.92 -30.06 -30.13
C THR A 496 15.15 -29.65 -29.31
N GLY A 497 15.07 -28.55 -28.55
CA GLY A 497 16.20 -27.92 -27.87
C GLY A 497 17.21 -27.22 -28.81
N GLN A 498 16.95 -27.16 -30.12
CA GLN A 498 17.88 -26.56 -31.08
C GLN A 498 17.64 -25.06 -31.24
N VAL A 499 18.71 -24.27 -31.13
CA VAL A 499 18.67 -22.80 -31.04
C VAL A 499 18.79 -22.08 -32.39
N GLU A 500 18.76 -22.81 -33.50
CA GLU A 500 18.95 -22.25 -34.85
C GLU A 500 17.84 -21.27 -35.23
N GLY A 501 18.21 -20.02 -35.55
CA GLY A 501 17.30 -19.01 -36.07
C GLY A 501 16.62 -18.13 -35.02
N LEU A 502 16.97 -18.30 -33.74
CA LEU A 502 16.58 -17.38 -32.66
C LEU A 502 17.57 -16.22 -32.53
N ALA A 503 17.06 -15.02 -32.27
CA ALA A 503 17.90 -13.88 -31.93
C ALA A 503 18.65 -14.15 -30.61
N PRO A 504 19.93 -13.76 -30.47
CA PRO A 504 20.71 -14.00 -29.25
C PRO A 504 20.05 -13.46 -27.97
N SER A 505 19.33 -12.34 -28.05
CA SER A 505 18.57 -11.78 -26.92
C SER A 505 17.44 -12.68 -26.44
N VAL A 506 16.84 -13.47 -27.33
CA VAL A 506 15.78 -14.44 -26.99
C VAL A 506 16.39 -15.68 -26.36
N ILE A 507 17.57 -16.10 -26.85
CA ILE A 507 18.32 -17.25 -26.32
C ILE A 507 18.81 -16.97 -24.89
N ASP A 508 19.47 -15.83 -24.70
CA ASP A 508 19.98 -15.39 -23.41
C ASP A 508 18.87 -15.34 -22.35
N GLU A 509 17.66 -14.95 -22.73
CA GLU A 509 16.53 -14.93 -21.82
C GLU A 509 16.04 -16.36 -21.57
N LEU A 510 15.79 -17.18 -22.61
CA LEU A 510 15.33 -18.57 -22.48
C LEU A 510 16.22 -19.45 -21.60
N GLU A 511 17.53 -19.20 -21.56
CA GLU A 511 18.47 -19.94 -20.72
C GLU A 511 18.49 -19.48 -19.24
N ARG A 512 17.95 -18.29 -18.94
CA ARG A 512 18.04 -17.66 -17.61
C ARG A 512 16.86 -17.94 -16.67
N SER A 513 15.74 -18.52 -17.12
CA SER A 513 14.57 -18.72 -16.24
C SER A 513 13.66 -19.88 -16.65
N ASN A 514 12.78 -20.30 -15.75
CA ASN A 514 11.58 -21.08 -16.12
C ASN A 514 10.57 -20.10 -16.75
N PHE A 515 9.98 -20.42 -17.90
CA PHE A 515 9.06 -19.52 -18.61
C PHE A 515 7.69 -20.15 -18.87
N ILE A 516 6.67 -19.30 -18.89
CA ILE A 516 5.34 -19.57 -19.46
C ILE A 516 5.22 -18.75 -20.73
N ILE A 517 4.83 -19.37 -21.85
CA ILE A 517 4.74 -18.73 -23.16
C ILE A 517 3.26 -18.54 -23.52
N GLY A 518 2.86 -17.29 -23.78
CA GLY A 518 1.55 -16.96 -24.34
C GLY A 518 1.69 -16.33 -25.73
N VAL A 519 0.72 -16.58 -26.60
CA VAL A 519 0.67 -16.03 -27.97
C VAL A 519 -0.58 -15.17 -28.10
N ARG A 520 -0.41 -13.92 -28.52
CA ARG A 520 -1.53 -13.02 -28.82
C ARG A 520 -1.64 -12.82 -30.33
N SER A 521 -2.81 -13.15 -30.91
CA SER A 521 -3.13 -12.74 -32.28
C SER A 521 -3.50 -11.25 -32.31
N ALA A 522 -3.02 -10.51 -33.29
CA ALA A 522 -3.28 -9.07 -33.43
C ALA A 522 -4.71 -8.74 -33.95
N GLY A 523 -5.72 -9.53 -33.58
CA GLY A 523 -7.10 -9.36 -34.03
C GLY A 523 -7.88 -8.34 -33.21
N ASN A 524 -8.22 -7.21 -33.84
CA ASN A 524 -9.22 -6.19 -33.48
C ASN A 524 -9.07 -5.50 -32.11
N LEU A 525 -8.26 -4.45 -32.07
CA LEU A 525 -8.42 -3.33 -31.13
C LEU A 525 -9.44 -2.34 -31.70
N SER A 526 -10.68 -2.41 -31.21
CA SER A 526 -11.63 -1.30 -31.20
C SER A 526 -12.22 -1.16 -29.81
#